data_AF-A0A067JLQ2-F1
#
_entry.id   AF-A0A067JLQ2-F1
#
_cell.length_a   1.000
_cell.length_b   1.000
_cell.length_c   1.000
_cell.angle_alpha   90.00
_cell.angle_beta   90.00
_cell.angle_gamma   90.00
#
_symmetry.space_group_name_H-M   'P 1'
#
loop_
_entity.id
_entity.type
_entity.pdbx_description
1 polymer ?
#
loop_
_entity_poly.entity_id
_entity_poly.type
_entity_poly.pdbx_seq_one_letter_code
_entity_poly.pdbx_strand_id
1 'polypeptide(L)'
;MIHMKLIEKVGDAYRVIGAPENDSDEEEAEAAGGADMEEDIPPPFTSSFGAGTSGAGPSFQGTSNMSNDEVLARMMSRMDLFDTRLNGMETMITDHFQSIEIMNGNLDSRMDTMQSQLQTILQLLQPPPPPEN
;
A
#
# COMPACT_ATOMS: atom_id res chain seq x y z
N MET A 1 7.87 -1.75 8.56
CA MET A 1 8.35 -0.74 7.59
C MET A 1 7.56 0.56 7.76
N ILE A 2 8.24 1.70 7.92
CA ILE A 2 7.64 2.97 8.33
C ILE A 2 7.41 3.84 7.07
N HIS A 3 6.19 4.37 6.89
CA HIS A 3 5.85 5.18 5.72
C HIS A 3 6.47 6.58 5.86
N MET A 4 7.49 6.90 5.06
CA MET A 4 8.13 8.22 5.07
C MET A 4 7.30 9.21 4.25
N LYS A 5 6.81 10.30 4.86
CA LYS A 5 6.16 11.41 4.14
C LYS A 5 7.18 12.53 3.90
N LEU A 6 7.22 13.06 2.67
CA LEU A 6 8.09 14.16 2.31
C LEU A 6 7.45 15.50 2.74
N ILE A 7 8.11 16.20 3.65
CA ILE A 7 7.66 17.48 4.20
C ILE A 7 8.66 18.55 3.77
N GLU A 8 8.14 19.66 3.24
CA GLU A 8 8.95 20.82 2.84
C GLU A 8 8.76 21.96 3.83
N LYS A 9 9.83 22.73 4.05
CA LYS A 9 9.81 23.95 4.87
C LYS A 9 9.70 25.18 3.99
N VAL A 10 8.65 25.96 4.20
CA VAL A 10 8.42 27.24 3.53
C VAL A 10 8.35 28.34 4.60
N GLY A 11 9.44 29.10 4.73
CA GLY A 11 9.59 30.06 5.83
C GLY A 11 9.69 29.36 7.18
N ASP A 12 8.85 29.75 8.14
CA ASP A 12 8.78 29.11 9.47
C ASP A 12 7.74 27.97 9.56
N ALA A 13 7.03 27.68 8.46
CA ALA A 13 5.98 26.66 8.42
C ALA A 13 6.38 25.45 7.57
N TYR A 14 5.82 24.29 7.90
CA TYR A 14 6.05 23.02 7.19
C TYR A 14 4.76 22.56 6.50
N ARG A 15 4.84 22.13 5.23
CA ARG A 15 3.70 21.60 4.47
C ARG A 15 4.04 20.24 3.85
N VAL A 16 3.06 19.34 3.84
CA VAL A 16 3.18 18.02 3.19
C VAL A 16 3.04 18.23 1.68
N ILE A 17 4.04 17.79 0.91
CA ILE A 17 4.00 17.91 -0.55
C ILE A 17 2.99 16.89 -1.09
N GLY A 18 1.96 17.36 -1.82
CA GLY A 18 1.12 16.51 -2.68
C GLY A 18 -0.36 16.31 -2.30
N ALA A 19 -1.00 17.21 -1.54
CA ALA A 19 -2.46 17.17 -1.34
C ALA A 19 -3.17 18.28 -2.15
N PRO A 20 -4.11 17.96 -3.06
CA PRO A 20 -4.93 18.97 -3.73
C PRO A 20 -5.94 19.60 -2.76
N GLU A 21 -6.06 20.92 -2.86
CA GLU A 21 -7.03 21.74 -2.15
C GLU A 21 -8.46 21.43 -2.63
N ASN A 22 -9.31 20.97 -1.71
CA ASN A 22 -10.67 20.52 -1.99
C ASN A 22 -11.66 21.49 -1.34
N ASP A 23 -12.02 22.55 -2.08
CA ASP A 23 -13.32 23.21 -1.91
C ASP A 23 -14.39 22.22 -2.37
N SER A 24 -15.45 22.04 -1.59
CA SER A 24 -16.58 21.21 -1.98
C SER A 24 -17.88 21.89 -1.59
N ASP A 25 -18.53 22.49 -2.59
CA ASP A 25 -19.98 22.64 -2.62
C ASP A 25 -20.59 21.32 -3.13
N GLU A 26 -21.69 20.93 -2.50
CA GLU A 26 -22.56 19.80 -2.83
C GLU A 26 -23.06 19.84 -4.27
N GLU A 27 -23.10 18.68 -4.94
CA GLU A 27 -24.18 18.33 -5.87
C GLU A 27 -24.29 16.81 -6.00
N GLU A 28 -25.52 16.38 -5.75
CA GLU A 28 -26.10 15.05 -5.79
C GLU A 28 -26.22 14.55 -7.24
N ALA A 29 -25.77 13.32 -7.53
CA ALA A 29 -26.27 12.60 -8.70
C ALA A 29 -26.15 11.08 -8.50
N GLU A 30 -27.34 10.48 -8.53
CA GLU A 30 -27.70 9.08 -8.35
C GLU A 30 -27.16 8.09 -9.42
N ALA A 31 -26.88 6.89 -8.91
CA ALA A 31 -27.21 5.56 -9.44
C ALA A 31 -26.52 4.91 -10.67
N ALA A 32 -26.43 3.57 -10.49
CA ALA A 32 -26.24 2.45 -11.43
C ALA A 32 -24.78 2.00 -11.64
N GLY A 33 -24.40 0.74 -11.46
CA GLY A 33 -25.12 -0.48 -11.18
C GLY A 33 -24.25 -1.67 -11.64
N GLY A 34 -23.99 -2.62 -10.73
CA GLY A 34 -23.66 -4.02 -11.03
C GLY A 34 -22.26 -4.34 -11.57
N ALA A 35 -21.43 -4.99 -10.75
CA ALA A 35 -20.80 -6.27 -11.08
C ALA A 35 -20.16 -6.87 -9.82
N ASP A 36 -20.72 -8.01 -9.47
CA ASP A 36 -20.24 -9.04 -8.55
C ASP A 36 -18.75 -9.36 -8.73
N MET A 37 -17.95 -9.10 -7.69
CA MET A 37 -16.67 -9.76 -7.50
C MET A 37 -16.68 -10.35 -6.08
N GLU A 38 -16.78 -11.67 -6.02
CA GLU A 38 -16.66 -12.48 -4.81
C GLU A 38 -15.27 -12.33 -4.20
N GLU A 39 -15.03 -11.26 -3.45
CA GLU A 39 -13.97 -11.25 -2.44
C GLU A 39 -14.61 -11.50 -1.09
N ASP A 40 -14.26 -12.65 -0.52
CA ASP A 40 -14.66 -13.17 0.78
C ASP A 40 -14.31 -12.16 1.88
N ILE A 41 -15.24 -11.23 2.11
CA ILE A 41 -15.15 -10.21 3.14
C ILE A 41 -15.28 -10.95 4.48
N PRO A 42 -14.22 -11.03 5.33
CA PRO A 42 -14.39 -11.63 6.63
C PRO A 42 -15.47 -10.82 7.37
N PRO A 43 -16.38 -11.50 8.11
CA PRO A 43 -17.59 -10.86 8.62
C PRO A 43 -17.19 -9.62 9.45
N PRO A 44 -17.89 -8.49 9.24
CA PRO A 44 -17.58 -7.26 9.97
C PRO A 44 -17.67 -7.56 11.47
N PHE A 45 -16.64 -7.12 12.21
CA PHE A 45 -16.57 -7.25 13.65
C PHE A 45 -17.93 -6.86 14.25
N THR A 46 -18.56 -7.81 14.95
CA THR A 46 -19.80 -7.57 15.69
C THR A 46 -19.49 -6.69 16.91
N SER A 47 -19.25 -5.41 16.66
CA SER A 47 -19.15 -4.39 17.70
C SER A 47 -20.57 -4.04 18.14
N SER A 48 -20.99 -4.64 19.25
CA SER A 48 -22.22 -4.32 19.94
C SER A 48 -22.20 -2.88 20.45
N PHE A 49 -22.70 -1.93 19.67
CA PHE A 49 -23.26 -0.67 20.15
C PHE A 49 -24.55 -0.41 19.38
N GLY A 50 -25.67 -0.65 20.06
CA GLY A 50 -27.00 -0.72 19.46
C GLY A 50 -27.57 0.63 19.03
N ALA A 51 -28.03 0.69 17.79
CA ALA A 51 -29.08 1.60 17.34
C ALA A 51 -30.39 0.81 17.32
N GLY A 52 -31.37 1.28 18.09
CA GLY A 52 -32.60 0.54 18.36
C GLY A 52 -33.55 0.42 17.17
N THR A 53 -33.95 -0.81 16.86
CA THR A 53 -35.32 -1.14 16.44
C THR A 53 -35.74 -2.44 17.13
N SER A 54 -36.97 -2.42 17.65
CA SER A 54 -37.56 -3.46 18.47
C SER A 54 -37.96 -4.68 17.62
N GLY A 55 -37.45 -5.87 17.94
CA GLY A 55 -37.92 -7.12 17.34
C GLY A 55 -36.98 -8.31 17.57
N ALA A 56 -37.07 -8.92 18.76
CA ALA A 56 -36.47 -10.22 19.12
C ALA A 56 -35.01 -10.45 18.69
N GLY A 57 -34.07 -9.77 19.36
CA GLY A 57 -32.64 -10.11 19.28
C GLY A 57 -32.36 -11.49 19.92
N PRO A 58 -31.27 -12.17 19.52
CA PRO A 58 -30.84 -13.38 20.22
C PRO A 58 -30.66 -13.03 21.68
N SER A 59 -31.24 -13.82 22.58
CA SER A 59 -31.02 -13.65 24.00
C SER A 59 -29.50 -13.70 24.24
N PHE A 60 -28.92 -12.60 24.72
CA PHE A 60 -27.60 -12.67 25.35
C PHE A 60 -27.80 -13.37 26.70
N GLN A 61 -27.99 -14.69 26.61
CA GLN A 61 -28.14 -15.57 27.73
C GLN A 61 -26.76 -16.14 28.04
N GLY A 62 -26.02 -15.40 28.84
CA GLY A 62 -24.71 -15.80 29.31
C GLY A 62 -23.87 -14.59 29.64
N THR A 63 -23.90 -14.14 30.88
CA THR A 63 -22.71 -13.48 31.43
C THR A 63 -21.65 -14.58 31.45
N SER A 64 -20.87 -14.74 30.37
CA SER A 64 -19.74 -15.66 30.41
C SER A 64 -18.81 -15.08 31.46
N ASN A 65 -18.78 -15.69 32.64
CA ASN A 65 -17.78 -15.40 33.66
C ASN A 65 -16.45 -15.94 33.13
N MET A 66 -15.90 -15.27 32.11
CA MET A 66 -14.56 -15.54 31.64
C MET A 66 -13.63 -15.27 32.80
N SER A 67 -12.80 -16.26 33.12
CA SER A 67 -11.75 -16.03 34.10
C SER A 67 -10.73 -15.04 33.52
N ASN A 68 -9.99 -14.36 34.39
CA ASN A 68 -8.91 -13.47 33.94
C ASN A 68 -7.89 -14.22 33.07
N ASP A 69 -7.66 -15.51 33.34
CA ASP A 69 -6.76 -16.36 32.57
C ASP A 69 -7.29 -16.61 31.15
N GLU A 70 -8.59 -16.76 30.97
CA GLU A 70 -9.23 -16.90 29.65
C GLU A 70 -9.14 -15.60 28.86
N VAL A 71 -9.34 -14.45 29.51
CA VAL A 71 -9.15 -13.12 28.89
C VAL A 71 -7.70 -12.95 28.46
N LEU A 72 -6.74 -13.31 29.32
CA LEU A 72 -5.31 -13.22 29.03
C LEU A 72 -4.91 -14.14 27.87
N ALA A 73 -5.37 -15.40 27.88
CA ALA A 73 -5.12 -16.35 26.79
C ALA A 73 -5.69 -15.85 25.45
N ARG A 74 -6.87 -15.22 25.48
CA ARG A 74 -7.47 -14.61 24.28
C ARG A 74 -6.68 -13.40 23.80
N MET A 75 -6.14 -12.58 24.70
CA MET A 75 -5.27 -11.47 24.33
C MET A 75 -3.96 -11.96 23.72
N MET A 76 -3.34 -12.98 24.28
CA MET A 76 -2.13 -13.62 23.74
C MET A 76 -2.39 -14.20 22.35
N SER A 77 -3.47 -14.97 22.19
CA SER A 77 -3.86 -15.52 20.89
C SER A 77 -4.12 -14.44 19.83
N ARG A 78 -4.69 -13.29 20.21
CA ARG A 78 -4.85 -12.15 19.29
C ARG A 78 -3.51 -11.50 18.94
N MET A 79 -2.60 -11.41 19.90
CA MET A 79 -1.26 -10.86 19.68
C MET A 79 -0.47 -11.73 18.70
N ASP A 80 -0.50 -13.06 18.86
CA ASP A 80 0.15 -14.01 17.95
C ASP A 80 -0.41 -13.93 16.52
N LEU A 81 -1.72 -13.72 16.39
CA LEU A 81 -2.36 -13.51 15.08
C LEU A 81 -1.88 -12.22 14.42
N PHE A 82 -1.76 -11.12 15.18
CA PHE A 82 -1.21 -9.88 14.66
C PHE A 82 0.27 -10.03 14.28
N ASP A 83 1.07 -10.70 15.09
CA ASP A 83 2.48 -10.96 14.83
C ASP A 83 2.68 -11.74 13.52
N THR A 84 1.94 -12.84 13.36
CA THR A 84 1.96 -13.65 12.13
C THR A 84 1.59 -12.81 10.90
N ARG A 85 0.56 -11.96 11.02
CA ARG A 85 0.14 -11.08 9.92
C ARG A 85 1.16 -9.98 9.63
N LEU A 86 1.77 -9.39 10.66
CA LEU A 86 2.82 -8.37 10.51
C LEU A 86 4.05 -8.96 9.82
N ASN A 87 4.48 -10.15 10.23
CA ASN A 87 5.57 -10.87 9.59
C ASN A 87 5.25 -11.20 8.11
N GLY A 88 4.02 -11.64 7.83
CA GLY A 88 3.57 -11.86 6.44
C GLY A 88 3.57 -10.59 5.59
N MET A 89 3.15 -9.45 6.16
CA MET A 89 3.23 -8.16 5.46
C MET A 89 4.67 -7.71 5.24
N GLU A 90 5.56 -7.93 6.22
CA GLU A 90 6.99 -7.61 6.10
C GLU A 90 7.67 -8.40 5.00
N THR A 91 7.38 -9.70 4.85
CA THR A 91 7.94 -10.51 3.78
C THR A 91 7.43 -10.07 2.40
N MET A 92 6.13 -9.84 2.25
CA MET A 92 5.56 -9.32 0.98
C MET A 92 6.16 -7.98 0.59
N ILE A 93 6.35 -7.09 1.56
CA ILE A 93 7.00 -5.81 1.36
C ILE A 93 8.44 -6.01 0.89
N THR A 94 9.20 -6.88 1.57
CA THR A 94 10.61 -7.12 1.24
C THR A 94 10.77 -7.70 -0.16
N ASP A 95 9.93 -8.68 -0.52
CA ASP A 95 9.88 -9.27 -1.86
C ASP A 95 9.57 -8.21 -2.93
N HIS A 96 8.60 -7.34 -2.67
CA HIS A 96 8.23 -6.27 -3.60
C HIS A 96 9.37 -5.26 -3.81
N PHE A 97 10.08 -4.86 -2.75
CA PHE A 97 11.24 -3.98 -2.89
C PHE A 97 12.40 -4.66 -3.63
N GLN A 98 12.64 -5.93 -3.37
CA GLN A 98 13.66 -6.70 -4.08
C GLN A 98 13.34 -6.80 -5.58
N SER A 99 12.07 -7.03 -5.92
CA SER A 99 11.60 -7.04 -7.32
C SER A 99 11.85 -5.69 -8.01
N ILE A 100 11.56 -4.57 -7.34
CA ILE A 100 11.85 -3.22 -7.86
C ILE A 100 13.35 -3.01 -8.06
N GLU A 101 14.19 -3.43 -7.11
CA GLU A 101 15.64 -3.30 -7.21
C GLU A 101 16.18 -4.06 -8.43
N ILE A 102 15.72 -5.29 -8.65
CA ILE A 102 16.07 -6.08 -9.84
C ILE A 102 15.60 -5.41 -11.12
N MET A 103 14.36 -4.91 -11.15
CA MET A 103 13.82 -4.20 -12.31
C MET A 103 14.66 -2.95 -12.63
N ASN A 104 15.03 -2.17 -11.63
CA ASN A 104 15.86 -0.99 -11.82
C ASN A 104 17.25 -1.36 -12.35
N GLY A 105 17.90 -2.39 -11.80
CA GLY A 105 19.18 -2.88 -12.33
C GLY A 105 19.09 -3.36 -13.78
N ASN A 106 17.97 -3.98 -14.16
CA ASN A 106 17.72 -4.37 -15.55
C ASN A 106 17.52 -3.16 -16.48
N LEU A 107 16.83 -2.12 -16.01
CA LEU A 107 16.65 -0.88 -16.77
C LEU A 107 17.98 -0.16 -16.99
N ASP A 108 18.82 -0.09 -15.96
CA ASP A 108 20.16 0.50 -16.01
C ASP A 108 21.04 -0.24 -17.05
N SER A 109 21.10 -1.57 -16.95
CA SER A 109 21.83 -2.41 -17.90
C SER A 109 21.36 -2.23 -19.35
N ARG A 110 20.04 -2.05 -19.54
CA ARG A 110 19.46 -1.79 -20.85
C ARG A 110 19.79 -0.39 -21.37
N MET A 111 19.85 0.62 -20.49
CA MET A 111 20.26 1.97 -20.85
C MET A 111 21.72 1.99 -21.30
N ASP A 112 22.61 1.34 -20.55
CA ASP A 112 24.03 1.20 -20.91
C ASP A 112 24.22 0.55 -22.28
N THR A 113 23.46 -0.52 -22.53
CA THR A 113 23.49 -1.22 -23.82
C THR A 113 23.06 -0.29 -24.95
N MET A 114 21.94 0.43 -24.79
CA MET A 114 21.46 1.37 -25.81
C MET A 114 22.43 2.53 -26.03
N GLN A 115 23.04 3.05 -24.97
CA GLN A 115 24.02 4.13 -25.06
C GLN A 115 25.27 3.68 -25.83
N SER A 116 25.79 2.49 -25.52
CA SER A 116 26.93 1.89 -26.23
C SER A 116 26.62 1.67 -27.71
N GLN A 117 25.43 1.16 -28.02
CA GLN A 117 24.98 0.98 -29.40
C GLN A 117 24.88 2.32 -30.15
N LEU A 118 24.28 3.34 -29.55
CA LEU A 118 24.19 4.67 -30.15
C LEU A 118 25.57 5.28 -30.39
N GLN A 119 26.49 5.14 -29.44
CA GLN A 119 27.85 5.65 -29.58
C GLN A 119 28.61 4.94 -30.72
N THR A 120 28.41 3.64 -30.86
CA THR A 120 28.97 2.86 -31.98
C THR A 120 28.42 3.34 -33.32
N ILE A 121 27.11 3.57 -33.42
CA ILE A 121 26.48 4.08 -34.64
C ILE A 121 27.03 5.48 -35.00
N LEU A 122 27.17 6.36 -34.02
CA LEU A 122 27.71 7.71 -34.23
C LEU A 122 29.16 7.67 -34.73
N GLN A 123 29.99 6.75 -34.24
CA GLN A 123 31.36 6.56 -34.73
C GLN A 123 31.39 6.05 -36.18
N LEU A 124 30.49 5.14 -36.56
CA LEU A 124 30.38 4.66 -37.93
C LEU A 124 29.93 5.75 -38.91
N LEU A 125 29.18 6.73 -38.42
CA LEU A 125 28.72 7.87 -39.21
C LEU A 125 29.79 8.98 -39.33
N GLN A 126 30.86 8.94 -38.54
CA GLN A 126 31.93 9.93 -38.62
C GLN A 126 32.76 9.74 -39.90
N PRO A 127 33.06 10.83 -40.63
CA PRO A 127 33.96 10.77 -41.78
C PRO A 127 35.35 10.27 -41.35
N PRO A 128 36.05 9.48 -42.21
CA PRO A 128 37.42 9.09 -41.92
C PRO A 128 38.32 10.32 -41.78
N PRO A 129 39.30 10.30 -40.85
CA PRO A 129 40.19 11.43 -40.64
C PRO A 129 40.97 11.76 -41.92
N PRO A 130 41.24 13.06 -42.17
CA PRO A 130 41.98 13.48 -43.36
C PRO A 130 43.41 12.91 -43.32
N PRO A 131 43.97 12.51 -44.48
CA PRO A 131 45.32 11.97 -44.55
C PRO A 131 46.34 13.06 -44.16
N GLU A 132 47.31 12.69 -43.31
CA GLU A 132 48.45 13.54 -42.99
C GLU A 132 49.37 13.64 -44.21
N ASN A 133 49.65 14.88 -44.64
CA ASN A 133 50.61 15.21 -45.72
C ASN A 133 52.02 15.39 -45.17
#